data_AF-A0A2A5P012-F1
#
_entry.id   AF-A0A2A5P012-F1
#
_cell.length_a   1.000
_cell.length_b   1.000
_cell.length_c   1.000
_cell.angle_alpha   90.00
_cell.angle_beta   90.00
_cell.angle_gamma   90.00
#
_symmetry.space_group_name_H-M   'P 1'
#
loop_
_entity.id
_entity.type
_entity.pdbx_description
1 polymer ?
#
loop_
_entity_poly.entity_id
_entity_poly.type
_entity_poly.pdbx_seq_one_letter_code
_entity_poly.pdbx_strand_id
1 'polypeptide(L)'
;MRIEDLLNSNVWDVDYEPHIRVDFSKCEACRERPCIRLCPAGCFTEYGGKVMYSYEGCFECGTCRIICPHGAVEWNYPVSGRGIHLRFG
;
A
#
# COMPACT_ATOMS: atom_id res chain seq x y z
N MET A 1 18.34 9.93 4.08
CA MET A 1 17.49 9.85 2.88
C MET A 1 16.25 9.07 3.28
N ARG A 2 15.06 9.65 3.14
CA ARG A 2 13.79 8.98 3.46
C ARG A 2 13.28 8.29 2.21
N ILE A 3 12.49 7.22 2.36
CA ILE A 3 11.92 6.49 1.23
C ILE A 3 11.03 7.41 0.36
N GLU A 4 10.31 8.33 1.00
CA GLU A 4 9.51 9.37 0.33
C GLU A 4 10.34 10.15 -0.71
N ASP A 5 11.59 10.47 -0.39
CA ASP A 5 12.47 11.24 -1.28
C ASP A 5 12.75 10.45 -2.58
N LEU A 6 12.84 9.11 -2.49
CA LEU A 6 13.02 8.23 -3.65
C LEU A 6 11.72 8.07 -4.44
N LEU A 7 10.58 7.88 -3.76
CA LEU A 7 9.28 7.75 -4.42
C LEU A 7 8.87 9.03 -5.15
N ASN A 8 9.22 10.19 -4.62
CA ASN A 8 8.97 11.50 -5.22
C ASN A 8 9.78 11.76 -6.50
N SER A 9 10.77 10.92 -6.81
CA SER A 9 11.47 10.97 -8.10
C SER A 9 10.62 10.43 -9.26
N ASN A 10 9.54 9.69 -8.99
CA ASN A 10 8.64 9.14 -10.00
C ASN A 10 7.47 10.09 -10.32
N VAL A 11 6.64 9.75 -11.31
CA VAL A 11 5.35 10.43 -11.56
C VAL A 11 4.22 9.55 -11.04
N TRP A 12 3.20 10.18 -10.48
CA TRP A 12 2.05 9.51 -9.89
C TRP A 12 0.77 10.04 -10.56
N ASP A 13 0.03 9.17 -11.22
CA ASP A 13 -1.31 9.46 -11.74
C ASP A 13 -2.34 8.68 -10.91
N VAL A 14 -2.75 9.27 -9.79
CA VAL A 14 -3.56 8.59 -8.78
C VAL A 14 -5.02 8.50 -9.26
N ASP A 15 -5.56 7.29 -9.26
CA ASP A 15 -6.98 7.07 -9.54
C ASP A 15 -7.87 7.52 -8.37
N TYR A 16 -9.12 7.89 -8.66
CA TYR A 16 -10.10 8.25 -7.63
C TYR A 16 -10.51 7.06 -6.76
N GLU A 17 -10.56 5.86 -7.36
CA GLU A 17 -10.90 4.64 -6.66
C GLU A 17 -9.64 3.94 -6.12
N PRO A 18 -9.62 3.56 -4.83
CA PRO A 18 -8.49 2.86 -4.26
C PRO A 18 -8.39 1.43 -4.82
N HIS A 19 -7.25 1.09 -5.39
CA HIS A 19 -6.91 -0.26 -5.87
C HIS A 19 -6.50 -1.21 -4.72
N ILE A 20 -6.38 -0.69 -3.51
CA ILE A 20 -6.16 -1.43 -2.27
C ILE A 20 -7.38 -1.26 -1.39
N ARG A 21 -7.95 -2.35 -0.88
CA ARG A 21 -9.03 -2.35 0.10
C ARG A 21 -8.69 -3.27 1.26
N VAL A 22 -8.98 -2.82 2.48
CA VAL A 22 -8.70 -3.59 3.70
C VAL A 22 -10.02 -3.99 4.35
N ASP A 23 -10.23 -5.30 4.51
CA ASP A 23 -11.28 -5.86 5.33
C ASP A 23 -10.88 -5.74 6.81
N PHE A 24 -11.37 -4.69 7.47
CA PHE A 24 -11.00 -4.39 8.85
C PHE A 24 -11.44 -5.48 9.84
N SER A 25 -12.51 -6.22 9.55
CA SER A 25 -12.96 -7.30 10.42
C SER A 25 -11.93 -8.43 10.56
N LYS A 26 -11.18 -8.70 9.48
CA LYS A 26 -10.06 -9.66 9.46
C LYS A 26 -8.75 -9.02 9.94
N CYS A 27 -8.59 -7.73 9.72
CA CYS A 27 -7.38 -7.00 10.06
C CYS A 27 -7.21 -6.77 11.58
N GLU A 28 -8.31 -6.57 12.32
CA GLU A 28 -8.29 -6.25 13.76
C GLU A 28 -7.60 -7.34 14.62
N ALA A 29 -7.63 -8.61 14.20
CA ALA A 29 -6.96 -9.70 14.89
C ALA A 29 -5.43 -9.75 14.64
N CYS A 30 -4.90 -8.96 13.70
CA CYS A 30 -3.52 -9.03 13.26
C CYS A 30 -2.57 -8.26 14.19
N ARG A 31 -1.92 -8.98 15.12
CA ARG A 31 -0.94 -8.38 16.04
C ARG A 31 0.40 -8.05 15.39
N GLU A 32 0.83 -8.86 14.42
CA GLU A 32 2.17 -8.75 13.82
C GLU A 32 2.30 -7.62 12.79
N ARG A 33 1.15 -7.15 12.27
CA ARG A 33 0.98 -6.08 11.27
C ARG A 33 2.09 -6.06 10.20
N PRO A 34 2.33 -7.18 9.49
CA PRO A 34 3.46 -7.27 8.56
C PRO A 34 3.34 -6.24 7.42
N CYS A 35 2.13 -5.81 7.04
CA CYS A 35 1.91 -4.78 6.03
C CYS A 35 2.55 -3.42 6.37
N ILE A 36 2.61 -3.06 7.65
CA ILE A 36 3.27 -1.82 8.10
C ILE A 36 4.79 -1.94 7.96
N ARG A 37 5.35 -3.10 8.31
CA ARG A 37 6.81 -3.31 8.35
C ARG A 37 7.42 -3.65 6.99
N LEU A 38 6.66 -4.29 6.12
CA LEU A 38 7.16 -4.89 4.88
C LEU A 38 6.66 -4.18 3.62
N CYS A 39 5.80 -3.16 3.73
CA CYS A 39 5.46 -2.35 2.58
C CYS A 39 6.69 -1.49 2.19
N PRO A 40 7.29 -1.69 1.01
CA PRO A 40 8.50 -0.96 0.62
C PRO A 40 8.22 0.54 0.42
N ALA A 41 6.97 0.89 0.11
CA ALA A 41 6.54 2.27 -0.07
C ALA A 41 5.99 2.93 1.20
N GLY A 42 5.92 2.19 2.32
CA GLY A 42 5.40 2.74 3.59
C GLY A 42 3.90 3.08 3.56
N CYS A 43 3.11 2.44 2.71
CA CYS A 43 1.68 2.76 2.52
C CYS A 43 0.78 2.45 3.72
N PHE A 44 1.26 1.76 4.75
CA PHE A 44 0.46 1.33 5.89
C PHE A 44 1.04 1.88 7.19
N THR A 45 0.16 2.41 8.05
CA THR A 45 0.50 2.91 9.38
C THR A 45 -0.49 2.41 10.42
N GLU A 46 -0.22 2.65 11.70
CA GLU A 46 -1.14 2.33 12.78
C GLU A 46 -1.55 3.62 13.50
N TYR A 47 -2.85 3.78 13.72
CA TYR A 47 -3.40 4.85 14.51
C TYR A 47 -4.56 4.32 15.37
N GLY A 48 -4.51 4.56 16.68
CA GLY A 48 -5.57 4.12 17.61
C GLY A 48 -5.83 2.61 17.60
N GLY A 49 -4.79 1.79 17.37
CA GLY A 49 -4.93 0.34 17.29
C GLY A 49 -5.53 -0.17 15.97
N LYS A 50 -5.75 0.69 14.97
CA LYS A 50 -6.25 0.31 13.64
C LYS A 50 -5.21 0.57 12.58
N VAL A 51 -5.19 -0.26 11.54
CA VAL A 51 -4.34 -0.04 10.37
C VAL A 51 -4.97 1.10 9.56
N MET A 52 -4.17 2.09 9.20
CA MET A 52 -4.50 3.11 8.21
C MET A 52 -3.64 2.86 6.98
N TYR A 53 -4.12 3.25 5.80
CA TYR A 53 -3.34 3.09 4.58
C TYR A 53 -3.56 4.25 3.60
N SER A 54 -2.55 4.50 2.78
CA SER A 54 -2.54 5.47 1.68
C SER A 54 -2.10 4.76 0.41
N TYR A 55 -3.01 4.64 -0.54
CA TYR A 55 -2.79 3.92 -1.80
C TYR A 55 -2.13 4.80 -2.86
N GLU A 56 -2.13 6.11 -2.66
CA GLU A 56 -1.62 7.14 -3.57
C GLU A 56 -0.10 7.01 -3.79
N GLY A 57 0.62 6.50 -2.78
CA GLY A 57 2.04 6.19 -2.86
C GLY A 57 2.36 4.73 -3.14
N CYS A 58 1.38 3.91 -3.55
CA CYS A 58 1.60 2.49 -3.76
C CYS A 58 2.51 2.22 -4.96
N PHE A 59 3.69 1.63 -4.70
CA PHE A 59 4.64 1.19 -5.74
C PHE A 59 4.18 -0.07 -6.52
N GLU A 60 2.91 -0.44 -6.42
CA GLU A 60 2.31 -1.58 -7.15
C GLU A 60 2.99 -2.96 -6.96
N CYS A 61 3.76 -3.13 -5.89
CA CYS A 61 4.56 -4.34 -5.67
C CYS A 61 3.76 -5.58 -5.23
N GLY A 62 2.52 -5.42 -4.75
CA GLY A 62 1.68 -6.51 -4.26
C GLY A 62 2.11 -7.16 -2.94
N THR A 63 3.23 -6.74 -2.32
CA THR A 63 3.75 -7.33 -1.07
C THR A 63 2.68 -7.43 0.01
N CYS A 64 1.90 -6.37 0.23
CA CYS A 64 0.86 -6.31 1.27
C CYS A 64 -0.21 -7.41 1.15
N ARG A 65 -0.55 -7.81 -0.09
CA ARG A 65 -1.49 -8.91 -0.35
C ARG A 65 -0.91 -10.25 0.03
N ILE A 66 0.36 -10.50 -0.32
CA ILE A 66 1.01 -11.79 -0.14
C ILE A 66 1.32 -12.06 1.34
N ILE A 67 1.80 -11.03 2.04
CA ILE A 67 2.27 -11.15 3.43
C ILE A 67 1.15 -11.03 4.46
N CYS A 68 -0.09 -10.69 4.07
CA CYS A 68 -1.20 -10.56 5.00
C CYS A 68 -1.68 -11.96 5.45
N PRO A 69 -1.45 -12.36 6.73
CA PRO A 69 -1.77 -13.72 7.17
C PRO A 69 -3.28 -13.99 7.27
N HIS A 70 -4.09 -12.94 7.34
CA HIS A 70 -5.55 -13.03 7.46
C HIS A 70 -6.28 -12.84 6.13
N GLY A 71 -5.55 -12.64 5.02
CA GLY A 71 -6.18 -12.34 3.72
C GLY A 71 -7.09 -11.12 3.77
N ALA A 72 -6.73 -10.12 4.59
CA ALA A 72 -7.53 -8.91 4.81
C ALA A 72 -7.31 -7.84 3.73
N VAL A 73 -6.27 -7.98 2.90
CA VAL A 73 -5.90 -7.00 1.88
C VAL A 73 -6.35 -7.51 0.51
N GLU A 74 -7.35 -6.86 -0.06
CA GLU A 74 -7.66 -6.93 -1.48
C GLU A 74 -6.76 -5.92 -2.20
N TRP A 75 -6.00 -6.39 -3.18
CA TRP A 75 -5.07 -5.57 -3.94
C TRP A 75 -5.19 -5.95 -5.41
N ASN A 76 -5.37 -4.94 -6.25
CA ASN A 76 -5.33 -5.04 -7.71
C ASN A 76 -4.37 -3.97 -8.25
N TYR A 77 -4.02 -4.07 -9.52
CA TYR A 77 -3.39 -2.95 -10.21
C TYR A 77 -4.35 -1.75 -10.28
N PRO A 78 -3.84 -0.50 -10.28
CA PRO A 78 -4.62 0.67 -10.66
C PRO A 78 -5.23 0.49 -12.05
N VAL A 79 -6.26 1.29 -12.36
CA VAL A 79 -6.84 1.34 -13.71
C VAL A 79 -5.75 1.66 -14.74
N SER A 80 -5.85 1.06 -15.93
CA SER A 80 -4.87 1.26 -17.00
C SER A 80 -4.55 2.73 -17.23
N GLY A 81 -3.26 3.08 -17.14
CA GLY A 81 -2.76 4.44 -17.30
C GLY A 81 -2.73 5.27 -16.01
N ARG A 82 -3.15 4.70 -14.87
CA ARG A 82 -3.01 5.27 -13.51
C ARG A 82 -1.91 4.56 -12.73
N GLY A 83 -1.60 5.07 -11.55
CA GLY A 83 -0.62 4.53 -10.62
C GLY A 83 0.74 5.20 -10.73
N ILE A 84 1.80 4.40 -10.56
CA ILE A 84 3.17 4.89 -10.64
C ILE A 84 3.70 4.82 -12.08
N HIS A 85 4.37 5.89 -12.51
CA HIS A 85 5.16 5.93 -13.72
C HIS A 85 6.64 6.07 -13.35
N LEU A 86 7.38 4.98 -13.53
CA LEU A 86 8.80 4.90 -13.25
C LEU A 86 9.58 5.77 -14.22
N ARG A 87 10.28 6.79 -13.70
CA ARG A 87 11.07 7.69 -14.56
C ARG A 87 12.38 7.07 -15.04
N PHE A 88 12.95 6.15 -14.26
CA PHE A 88 14.32 5.67 -14.44
C PHE A 88 14.43 4.14 -14.54
N GLY A 89 13.31 3.43 -14.61
CA GLY A 89 13.26 1.96 -14.68
C GLY A 89 12.99 1.31 -13.34
#